data_AF-A0AAJ5ZCX7-F1
#
_entry.id   AF-A0AAJ5ZCX7-F1
#
_cell.length_a   1.000
_cell.length_b   1.000
_cell.length_c   1.000
_cell.angle_alpha   90.00
_cell.angle_beta   90.00
_cell.angle_gamma   90.00
#
_symmetry.space_group_name_H-M   'P 1'
#
loop_
_entity.id
_entity.type
_entity.pdbx_description
1 polymer ?
#
loop_
_entity_poly.entity_id
_entity_poly.type
_entity_poly.pdbx_seq_one_letter_code
_entity_poly.pdbx_strand_id
1 'polypeptide(L)'
;MKMPRWDRIYFFVFTATAFAVASFLSLLVLPLVELTNPETGEVFTRTIVEDGQMNIFWLSILPVVLSGTTLLVVPKNGMPDRAGKINLWVSMFLIYVFVVLFIFINGILFFPTAILMTAAAVGSQVRRRERKVFAKKPEESKSGRGGGKRNRNKS
;
A
#
# COMPACT_ATOMS: atom_id res chain seq x y z
N MET A 1 4.37 10.68 -24.88
CA MET A 1 5.16 10.37 -23.66
C MET A 1 4.81 8.96 -23.19
N LYS A 2 5.78 8.04 -23.07
CA LYS A 2 5.55 6.73 -22.45
C LYS A 2 5.60 6.92 -20.94
N MET A 3 4.45 6.86 -20.26
CA MET A 3 4.43 6.86 -18.80
C MET A 3 5.30 5.70 -18.30
N PRO A 4 6.23 5.95 -17.35
CA PRO A 4 6.99 4.87 -16.74
C PRO A 4 6.00 3.92 -16.06
N ARG A 5 6.04 2.64 -16.44
CA ARG A 5 5.18 1.61 -15.84
C ARG A 5 5.62 1.39 -14.40
N TRP A 6 4.89 2.00 -13.46
CA TRP A 6 5.11 1.77 -12.03
C TRP A 6 4.86 0.32 -11.67
N ASP A 7 5.60 -0.14 -10.67
CA ASP A 7 5.34 -1.41 -10.03
C ASP A 7 3.96 -1.40 -9.37
N ARG A 8 3.24 -2.53 -9.41
CA ARG A 8 1.92 -2.65 -8.75
C ARG A 8 2.00 -2.37 -7.25
N ILE A 9 3.08 -2.81 -6.59
CA ILE A 9 3.29 -2.57 -5.16
C ILE A 9 3.45 -1.07 -4.92
N TYR A 10 4.28 -0.41 -5.73
CA TYR A 10 4.46 1.04 -5.66
C TYR A 10 3.15 1.80 -5.90
N PHE A 11 2.37 1.38 -6.89
CA PHE A 11 1.05 1.97 -7.17
C PHE A 11 0.10 1.85 -5.96
N PHE A 12 0.03 0.68 -5.31
CA PHE A 12 -0.80 0.51 -4.13
C PHE A 12 -0.35 1.39 -2.97
N VAL A 13 0.95 1.46 -2.69
CA VAL A 13 1.48 2.31 -1.61
C VAL A 13 1.30 3.80 -1.92
N PHE A 14 1.51 4.21 -3.16
CA PHE A 14 1.26 5.59 -3.60
C PHE A 14 -0.20 5.97 -3.41
N THR A 15 -1.11 5.11 -3.88
CA THR A 15 -2.55 5.35 -3.76
C THR A 15 -2.98 5.34 -2.30
N ALA A 16 -2.45 4.44 -1.48
CA ALA A 16 -2.69 4.42 -0.03
C ALA A 16 -2.24 5.72 0.63
N THR A 17 -1.08 6.25 0.25
CA THR A 17 -0.56 7.52 0.78
C THR A 17 -1.46 8.68 0.36
N ALA A 18 -1.92 8.70 -0.89
CA ALA A 18 -2.86 9.72 -1.37
C ALA A 18 -4.18 9.69 -0.59
N PHE A 19 -4.74 8.50 -0.35
CA PHE A 19 -5.93 8.36 0.49
C PHE A 19 -5.65 8.76 1.93
N ALA A 20 -4.51 8.40 2.53
CA ALA A 20 -4.17 8.82 3.88
C ALA A 20 -4.11 10.35 4.01
N VAL A 21 -3.47 11.03 3.05
CA VAL A 21 -3.42 12.50 3.01
C VAL A 21 -4.81 13.09 2.83
N ALA A 22 -5.61 12.56 1.89
CA ALA A 22 -6.97 13.04 1.66
C ALA A 22 -7.85 12.86 2.91
N SER A 23 -7.78 11.71 3.56
CA SER A 23 -8.49 11.42 4.80
C SER A 23 -8.04 12.33 5.93
N PHE A 24 -6.74 12.60 6.05
CA PHE A 24 -6.24 13.55 7.05
C PHE A 24 -6.73 14.98 6.79
N LEU A 25 -6.67 15.45 5.54
CA LEU A 25 -7.19 16.77 5.16
C LEU A 25 -8.70 16.87 5.36
N SER A 26 -9.44 15.78 5.17
CA SER A 26 -10.88 15.76 5.42
C SER A 26 -11.24 15.98 6.89
N LEU A 27 -10.34 15.70 7.85
CA LEU A 27 -10.57 16.02 9.27
C LEU A 27 -10.71 17.52 9.53
N LEU A 28 -10.17 18.36 8.64
CA LEU A 28 -10.25 19.81 8.73
C LEU A 28 -11.56 20.37 8.17
N VAL A 29 -12.25 19.58 7.34
CA VAL A 29 -13.41 20.05 6.55
C VAL A 29 -14.70 19.35 6.98
N LEU A 30 -14.63 18.06 7.33
CA LEU A 30 -15.78 17.26 7.71
C LEU A 30 -16.01 17.36 9.23
N PRO A 31 -17.22 17.72 9.67
CA PRO A 31 -17.58 17.68 11.07
C PRO A 31 -17.88 16.22 11.48
N LEU A 32 -16.84 15.52 11.94
CA LEU A 32 -16.90 14.10 12.33
C LEU A 32 -17.21 13.86 13.82
N VAL A 33 -17.31 14.92 14.64
CA VAL A 33 -17.61 14.80 16.08
C VAL A 33 -19.07 15.17 16.32
N GLU A 34 -19.87 14.17 16.72
CA GLU A 34 -21.23 14.38 17.22
C GLU A 34 -21.17 14.65 18.73
N LEU A 35 -21.47 15.88 19.14
CA LEU A 35 -21.67 16.25 20.54
C LEU A 35 -23.17 16.25 20.82
N THR A 36 -23.63 15.29 21.63
CA THR A 36 -24.98 15.29 22.17
C THR A 36 -25.01 16.15 23.41
N ASN A 37 -25.72 17.29 23.38
CA ASN A 37 -25.90 18.11 24.57
C ASN A 37 -26.83 17.36 25.57
N PRO A 38 -26.35 16.99 26.76
CA PRO A 38 -27.13 16.19 27.71
C PRO A 38 -28.36 16.93 28.27
N GLU A 39 -28.43 18.26 28.13
CA GLU A 39 -29.55 19.07 28.64
C GLU A 39 -30.66 19.35 27.61
N THR A 40 -30.34 19.34 26.31
CA THR A 40 -31.31 19.66 25.23
C THR A 40 -31.53 18.53 24.23
N GLY A 41 -30.70 17.50 24.23
CA GLY A 41 -30.78 16.38 23.27
C GLY A 41 -30.42 16.77 21.83
N GLU A 42 -29.94 17.99 21.59
CA GLU A 42 -29.50 18.45 20.28
C GLU A 42 -28.11 17.88 19.95
N VAL A 43 -28.00 17.29 18.76
CA VAL A 43 -26.75 16.75 18.21
C VAL A 43 -26.08 17.84 17.39
N PHE A 44 -24.98 18.39 17.90
CA PHE A 44 -24.15 19.32 17.15
C PHE A 44 -22.98 18.57 16.52
N THR A 45 -22.86 18.67 15.19
CA THR A 45 -21.72 18.17 14.45
C THR A 45 -20.65 19.26 14.37
N ARG A 46 -19.50 19.04 15.01
CA ARG A 46 -18.34 19.95 14.94
C ARG A 46 -17.13 19.27 14.33
N THR A 47 -16.24 20.08 13.77
CA THR A 47 -14.94 19.59 13.32
C THR A 47 -14.03 19.31 14.53
N ILE A 48 -13.11 18.35 14.40
CA ILE A 48 -12.17 17.96 15.48
C ILE A 48 -11.32 19.16 15.96
N VAL A 49 -11.09 20.12 15.05
CA VAL A 49 -10.34 21.35 15.34
C VAL A 49 -11.13 22.29 16.23
N GLU A 50 -12.43 22.47 15.96
CA GLU A 50 -13.32 23.33 16.74
C GLU A 50 -13.68 22.74 18.11
N ASP A 51 -13.63 21.42 18.26
CA ASP A 51 -13.83 20.73 19.53
C ASP A 51 -12.59 20.73 20.44
N GLY A 52 -11.46 21.30 19.98
CA GLY A 52 -10.22 21.40 20.77
C GLY A 52 -9.49 20.07 20.98
N GLN A 53 -9.92 18.99 20.31
CA GLN A 53 -9.32 17.65 20.43
C GLN A 53 -8.04 17.49 19.59
N MET A 54 -7.04 18.36 19.83
CA MET A 54 -5.77 18.35 19.08
C MET A 54 -5.01 17.02 19.18
N ASN A 55 -5.20 16.26 20.26
CA ASN A 55 -4.56 14.95 20.41
C ASN A 55 -4.98 13.98 19.30
N ILE A 56 -6.26 13.96 18.92
CA ILE A 56 -6.76 13.09 17.84
C ILE A 56 -6.23 13.58 16.49
N PHE A 57 -6.12 14.89 16.30
CA PHE A 57 -5.49 15.46 15.11
C PHE A 57 -4.04 15.00 14.95
N TRP A 58 -3.22 15.12 15.99
CA TRP A 58 -1.82 14.66 15.98
C TRP A 58 -1.70 13.15 15.76
N LEU A 59 -2.57 12.35 16.40
CA LEU A 59 -2.61 10.91 16.20
C LEU A 59 -2.99 10.52 14.78
N SER A 60 -3.85 11.31 14.13
CA SER A 60 -4.30 11.08 12.74
C SER A 60 -3.24 11.38 11.68
N ILE A 61 -2.11 11.97 12.06
CA ILE A 61 -0.93 12.08 11.20
C ILE A 61 -0.23 10.72 11.05
N LEU A 62 -0.40 9.79 12.00
CA LEU A 62 0.31 8.51 12.00
C LEU A 62 0.08 7.70 10.71
N PRO A 63 -1.15 7.47 10.22
CA PRO A 63 -1.34 6.74 8.96
C PRO A 63 -0.68 7.42 7.76
N VAL A 64 -0.60 8.76 7.76
CA VAL A 64 0.05 9.54 6.69
C VAL A 64 1.56 9.33 6.73
N VAL A 65 2.18 9.39 7.91
CA VAL A 65 3.62 9.19 8.07
C VAL A 65 4.01 7.74 7.76
N LEU A 66 3.21 6.76 8.19
CA LEU A 66 3.46 5.34 7.93
C LEU A 66 3.33 5.00 6.43
N SER A 67 2.28 5.48 5.77
CA SER A 67 2.14 5.32 4.31
C SER A 67 3.22 6.09 3.53
N GLY A 68 3.56 7.31 3.96
CA GLY A 68 4.62 8.10 3.33
C GLY A 68 6.01 7.47 3.47
N THR A 69 6.36 6.97 4.65
CA THR A 69 7.65 6.28 4.86
C THR A 69 7.74 4.99 4.04
N THR A 70 6.65 4.23 3.93
CA THR A 70 6.65 3.06 3.04
C THR A 70 6.77 3.44 1.57
N LEU A 71 6.18 4.56 1.14
CA LEU A 71 6.34 5.06 -0.23
C LEU A 71 7.79 5.42 -0.57
N LEU A 72 8.56 5.92 0.41
CA LEU A 72 9.98 6.23 0.23
C LEU A 72 10.86 4.98 0.14
N VAL A 73 10.49 3.90 0.85
CA VAL A 73 11.28 2.67 0.89
C VAL A 73 10.94 1.73 -0.28
N VAL A 74 9.71 1.76 -0.79
CA VAL A 74 9.32 0.90 -1.93
C VAL A 74 9.84 1.49 -3.25
N PRO A 75 10.60 0.72 -4.04
CA PRO A 75 11.10 1.21 -5.32
C PRO A 75 9.97 1.37 -6.35
N LYS A 76 10.07 2.42 -7.18
CA LYS A 76 9.13 2.69 -8.29
C LYS A 76 9.06 1.54 -9.30
N ASN A 77 10.21 0.88 -9.52
CA ASN A 77 10.38 -0.20 -10.47
C ASN A 77 11.04 -1.39 -9.77
N GLY A 78 10.30 -2.49 -9.56
CA GLY A 78 10.86 -3.72 -9.00
C GLY A 78 10.27 -4.10 -7.64
N MET A 79 10.87 -5.12 -7.02
CA MET A 79 10.43 -5.60 -5.71
C MET A 79 11.10 -4.81 -4.58
N PRO A 80 10.38 -4.58 -3.47
CA PRO A 80 11.00 -4.13 -2.24
C PRO A 80 12.03 -5.16 -1.75
N ASP A 81 13.12 -4.65 -1.20
CA ASP A 81 14.13 -5.40 -0.50
C ASP A 81 13.60 -5.96 0.84
N ARG A 82 14.43 -6.70 1.58
CA ARG A 82 13.97 -7.34 2.84
C ARG A 82 13.54 -6.29 3.86
N ALA A 83 14.26 -5.17 3.98
CA ALA A 83 13.92 -4.09 4.89
C ALA A 83 12.61 -3.40 4.47
N GLY A 84 12.42 -3.13 3.18
CA GLY A 84 11.19 -2.56 2.65
C GLY A 84 9.97 -3.43 2.86
N LYS A 85 10.09 -4.76 2.75
CA LYS A 85 9.00 -5.68 3.09
C LYS A 85 8.62 -5.62 4.57
N ILE A 86 9.62 -5.57 5.47
CA ILE A 86 9.37 -5.46 6.91
C ILE A 86 8.68 -4.12 7.21
N ASN A 87 9.20 -3.02 6.68
CA ASN A 87 8.61 -1.69 6.88
C ASN A 87 7.15 -1.66 6.41
N LEU A 88 6.86 -2.27 5.27
CA LEU A 88 5.51 -2.32 4.70
C LEU A 88 4.54 -3.14 5.57
N TRP A 89 5.00 -4.26 6.13
CA TRP A 89 4.21 -5.06 7.07
C TRP A 89 3.97 -4.36 8.41
N VAL A 90 4.99 -3.74 8.98
CA VAL A 90 4.88 -2.98 10.24
C VAL A 90 3.93 -1.80 10.05
N SER A 91 4.07 -1.06 8.95
CA SER A 91 3.20 0.07 8.64
C SER A 91 1.76 -0.37 8.39
N MET A 92 1.55 -1.46 7.64
CA MET A 92 0.21 -2.04 7.46
C MET A 92 -0.42 -2.41 8.81
N PHE A 93 0.32 -3.09 9.68
CA PHE A 93 -0.16 -3.49 11.00
C PHE A 93 -0.54 -2.28 11.86
N LEU A 94 0.33 -1.27 11.95
CA LEU A 94 0.09 -0.06 12.72
C LEU A 94 -1.10 0.75 12.19
N ILE A 95 -1.25 0.85 10.86
CA ILE A 95 -2.43 1.49 10.25
C ILE A 95 -3.70 0.73 10.61
N TYR A 96 -3.67 -0.60 10.63
CA TYR A 96 -4.81 -1.42 11.04
C TYR A 96 -5.18 -1.19 12.51
N VAL A 97 -4.18 -1.20 13.40
CA VAL A 97 -4.38 -0.90 14.83
C VAL A 97 -5.00 0.48 15.00
N PHE A 98 -4.50 1.48 14.28
CA PHE A 98 -5.07 2.83 14.28
C PHE A 98 -6.54 2.82 13.84
N VAL A 99 -6.86 2.21 12.70
CA VAL A 99 -8.24 2.16 12.18
C VAL A 99 -9.19 1.50 13.17
N VAL A 100 -8.78 0.41 13.81
CA VAL A 100 -9.61 -0.31 14.80
C VAL A 100 -9.82 0.52 16.07
N LEU A 101 -8.77 1.12 16.62
CA LEU A 101 -8.86 1.91 17.85
C LEU A 101 -9.69 3.19 17.66
N PHE A 102 -9.62 3.81 16.48
CA PHE A 102 -10.29 5.08 16.20
C PHE A 102 -11.58 4.92 15.37
N ILE A 103 -12.10 3.70 15.22
CA ILE A 103 -13.20 3.40 14.29
C ILE A 103 -14.47 4.25 14.53
N PHE A 104 -14.76 4.55 15.80
CA PHE A 104 -15.93 5.34 16.23
C PHE A 104 -15.75 6.86 16.09
N ILE A 105 -14.54 7.32 15.77
CA ILE A 105 -14.22 8.75 15.68
C ILE A 105 -13.93 9.08 14.21
N ASN A 106 -12.78 8.64 13.71
CA ASN A 106 -12.31 9.00 12.37
C ASN A 106 -11.53 7.88 11.67
N GLY A 107 -11.36 6.72 12.32
CA GLY A 107 -10.66 5.57 11.77
C GLY A 107 -11.27 5.06 10.47
N ILE A 108 -12.59 5.23 10.28
CA ILE A 108 -13.29 4.83 9.06
C ILE A 108 -12.76 5.54 7.80
N LEU A 109 -12.27 6.77 7.94
CA LEU A 109 -11.70 7.52 6.81
C LEU A 109 -10.41 6.89 6.29
N PHE A 110 -9.68 6.16 7.13
CA PHE A 110 -8.42 5.52 6.78
C PHE A 110 -8.60 4.06 6.30
N PHE A 111 -9.84 3.58 6.20
CA PHE A 111 -10.14 2.23 5.74
C PHE A 111 -9.64 1.94 4.32
N PRO A 112 -9.81 2.83 3.32
CA PRO A 112 -9.24 2.63 1.98
C PRO A 112 -7.71 2.51 2.01
N THR A 113 -7.04 3.32 2.83
CA THR A 113 -5.59 3.27 3.05
C THR A 113 -5.17 1.90 3.59
N ALA A 114 -5.88 1.38 4.59
CA ALA A 114 -5.58 0.07 5.18
C ALA A 114 -5.70 -1.05 4.14
N ILE A 115 -6.76 -1.06 3.33
CA ILE A 115 -6.96 -2.07 2.26
C ILE A 115 -5.81 -2.04 1.24
N LEU A 116 -5.43 -0.85 0.78
CA LEU A 116 -4.36 -0.69 -0.21
C LEU A 116 -2.99 -1.09 0.36
N MET A 117 -2.72 -0.77 1.62
CA MET A 117 -1.52 -1.23 2.32
C MET A 117 -1.48 -2.75 2.46
N THR A 118 -2.62 -3.39 2.74
CA THR A 118 -2.74 -4.86 2.75
C THR A 118 -2.42 -5.46 1.39
N ALA A 119 -2.97 -4.90 0.31
CA ALA A 119 -2.68 -5.35 -1.05
C ALA A 119 -1.19 -5.23 -1.39
N ALA A 120 -0.53 -4.15 -0.96
CA ALA A 120 0.91 -3.97 -1.11
C ALA A 120 1.72 -4.98 -0.27
N ALA A 121 1.30 -5.24 0.99
CA ALA A 121 1.97 -6.15 1.92
C ALA A 121 1.95 -7.59 1.43
N VAL A 122 0.77 -8.07 1.08
CA VAL A 122 0.58 -9.42 0.53
C VAL A 122 1.25 -9.51 -0.85
N GLY A 123 1.10 -8.49 -1.70
CA GLY A 123 1.75 -8.43 -3.02
C GLY A 123 3.27 -8.49 -2.96
N SER A 124 3.89 -7.98 -1.90
CA SER A 124 5.34 -8.01 -1.70
C SER A 124 5.92 -9.40 -1.37
N GLN A 125 5.07 -10.32 -0.88
CA GLN A 125 5.47 -11.69 -0.52
C GLN A 125 5.50 -12.62 -1.73
N VAL A 126 4.69 -12.33 -2.76
CA VAL A 126 4.63 -13.18 -3.95
C VAL A 126 5.90 -12.99 -4.77
N ARG A 127 6.79 -13.98 -4.72
CA ARG A 127 7.98 -14.06 -5.55
C ARG A 127 7.52 -14.12 -7.01
N ARG A 128 7.72 -13.04 -7.77
CA ARG A 128 7.50 -13.04 -9.22
C ARG A 128 8.35 -14.15 -9.83
N ARG A 129 7.68 -15.18 -10.35
CA ARG A 129 8.26 -15.93 -11.45
C ARG A 129 8.43 -14.92 -12.59
N GLU A 130 9.67 -14.60 -12.92
CA GLU A 130 9.96 -14.02 -14.23
C GLU A 130 9.21 -14.89 -15.25
N ARG A 131 8.26 -14.31 -15.99
CA ARG A 131 7.68 -14.98 -17.17
C ARG A 131 8.79 -15.07 -18.23
N LYS A 132 9.78 -15.94 -18.01
CA LYS A 132 10.71 -16.41 -19.07
C LYS A 132 10.01 -17.37 -20.05
N VAL A 133 8.73 -17.69 -19.83
CA VAL A 133 8.00 -18.71 -20.61
C VAL A 133 7.38 -18.17 -21.90
N PHE A 134 7.16 -16.85 -22.04
CA PHE A 134 6.45 -16.29 -23.22
C PHE A 134 7.27 -15.32 -24.07
N ALA A 135 8.60 -15.38 -24.00
CA ALA A 135 9.48 -14.57 -24.86
C ALA A 135 10.62 -15.37 -25.50
N LYS A 136 10.46 -16.69 -25.67
CA LYS A 136 11.16 -17.40 -26.74
C LYS A 136 10.19 -17.49 -27.92
N LYS A 137 10.23 -16.51 -28.82
CA LYS A 137 9.74 -16.70 -30.19
C LYS A 137 10.44 -17.97 -30.74
N PRO A 138 9.72 -18.93 -31.34
CA PRO A 138 10.35 -19.99 -32.09
C PRO A 138 10.74 -19.39 -33.44
N GLU A 139 11.87 -18.70 -33.50
CA GLU A 139 12.50 -18.43 -34.79
C GLU A 139 13.26 -19.69 -35.21
N GLU A 140 12.74 -20.27 -36.30
CA GLU A 140 13.44 -21.09 -37.28
C GLU A 140 13.78 -22.54 -36.92
N SER A 141 12.74 -23.36 -36.99
CA SER A 141 12.87 -24.68 -37.62
C SER A 141 13.18 -24.50 -39.11
N LYS A 142 14.42 -24.81 -39.53
CA LYS A 142 14.79 -25.60 -40.73
C LYS A 142 16.23 -25.32 -41.18
N SER A 143 17.13 -26.26 -40.89
CA SER A 143 18.12 -26.86 -41.84
C SER A 143 19.17 -27.61 -41.01
N GLY A 144 19.24 -28.93 -41.09
CA GLY A 144 20.35 -29.54 -41.83
C GLY A 144 20.78 -30.85 -41.16
N ARG A 145 20.17 -31.95 -41.62
CA ARG A 145 20.79 -33.26 -41.95
C ARG A 145 22.20 -33.57 -41.39
N GLY A 146 22.31 -34.71 -40.68
CA GLY A 146 23.56 -35.43 -40.35
C GLY A 146 23.83 -35.43 -38.84
N GLY A 147 23.82 -36.53 -38.10
CA GLY A 147 24.40 -37.84 -38.37
C GLY A 147 25.64 -37.99 -37.48
N GLY A 148 25.62 -38.87 -36.47
CA GLY A 148 26.85 -39.20 -35.74
C GLY A 148 26.69 -39.69 -34.30
N LYS A 149 27.07 -40.95 -34.08
CA LYS A 149 27.12 -41.71 -32.80
C LYS A 149 28.18 -41.20 -31.80
N ARG A 150 27.91 -41.54 -30.52
CA ARG A 150 28.83 -41.97 -29.43
C ARG A 150 30.07 -41.13 -29.09
N ASN A 151 30.20 -40.76 -27.81
CA ASN A 151 31.13 -41.51 -26.93
C ASN A 151 30.89 -41.29 -25.43
N ARG A 152 31.00 -42.40 -24.67
CA ARG A 152 31.10 -42.46 -23.21
C ARG A 152 32.52 -42.04 -22.82
N ASN A 153 32.67 -41.15 -21.84
CA ASN A 153 33.93 -41.02 -21.10
C ASN A 153 33.81 -41.70 -19.74
N LYS A 154 34.72 -42.65 -19.49
CA LYS A 154 35.11 -43.10 -18.15
C LYS A 154 36.19 -42.14 -17.63
N SER A 155 36.15 -41.81 -16.34
CA SER A 155 37.34 -41.68 -15.50
C SER A 155 37.10 -42.49 -14.24
#